data_AF-A0A529I805-F1
#
_entry.id   AF-A0A529I805-F1
#
_cell.length_a   1.000
_cell.length_b   1.000
_cell.length_c   1.000
_cell.angle_alpha   90.00
_cell.angle_beta   90.00
_cell.angle_gamma   90.00
#
_symmetry.space_group_name_H-M   'P 1'
#
loop_
_entity.id
_entity.type
_entity.pdbx_description
1 polymer ?
#
loop_
_entity_poly.entity_id
_entity_poly.type
_entity_poly.pdbx_seq_one_letter_code
_entity_poly.pdbx_strand_id
1 'polypeptide(L)'
;MFRFFRSTENQRLIARLVRESFHEHKFGYGAAVIFLLKGVANFVQAYFMSRVGNAIIADRQRKIYDRILAQGIEFYHATSSSDLITRMTNNAQAARSVLDLVVTSYVRDLVTLIVLVLVMIWQQPALSLICFVIGPVAIYGVNRILKRVRQIAKMEFRSLGQIVHVMQETAVGVRVVKSFNLEGAMRKRMYTAVSDVEN
;
A
#
# COMPACT_ATOMS: atom_id res chain seq x y z
N MET A 1 -65.10 -40.33 22.02
CA MET A 1 -64.18 -40.52 23.16
C MET A 1 -62.87 -39.80 22.87
N PHE A 2 -62.94 -38.46 22.91
CA PHE A 2 -61.84 -37.53 22.69
C PHE A 2 -61.16 -37.28 24.04
N ARG A 3 -59.94 -37.76 24.28
CA ARG A 3 -59.05 -37.18 25.30
C ARG A 3 -57.58 -37.44 24.98
N PHE A 4 -56.85 -36.33 24.91
CA PHE A 4 -55.56 -36.11 25.59
C PHE A 4 -54.39 -37.03 25.21
N PHE A 5 -53.47 -36.54 24.38
CA PHE A 5 -52.03 -36.45 24.67
C PHE A 5 -51.25 -36.06 23.40
N ARG A 6 -51.04 -34.75 23.17
CA ARG A 6 -49.90 -34.14 22.42
C ARG A 6 -50.23 -32.68 22.11
N SER A 7 -49.84 -31.78 23.01
CA SER A 7 -49.93 -30.33 22.73
C SER A 7 -48.77 -29.53 23.32
N THR A 8 -48.12 -30.02 24.37
CA THR A 8 -47.03 -29.31 25.07
C THR A 8 -45.66 -29.41 24.41
N GLU A 9 -45.37 -30.43 23.62
CA GLU A 9 -44.07 -30.61 22.95
C GLU A 9 -43.98 -29.84 21.62
N ASN A 10 -45.06 -29.88 20.83
CA ASN A 10 -45.14 -29.15 19.55
C ASN A 10 -45.14 -27.63 19.75
N GLN A 11 -45.76 -27.11 20.83
CA GLN A 11 -45.69 -25.67 21.12
C GLN A 11 -44.29 -25.19 21.51
N ARG A 12 -43.47 -26.04 22.14
CA ARG A 12 -42.06 -25.70 22.46
C ARG A 12 -41.16 -25.74 21.23
N LEU A 13 -41.41 -26.65 20.29
CA LEU A 13 -40.70 -26.73 19.02
C LEU A 13 -41.05 -25.54 18.10
N ILE A 14 -42.32 -25.16 18.02
CA ILE A 14 -42.75 -23.97 17.26
C ILE A 14 -42.21 -22.70 17.92
N ALA A 15 -42.21 -22.58 19.25
CA ALA A 15 -41.63 -21.43 19.94
C ALA A 15 -40.09 -21.33 19.77
N ARG A 16 -39.38 -22.47 19.65
CA ARG A 16 -37.95 -22.50 19.30
C ARG A 16 -37.71 -22.10 17.84
N LEU A 17 -38.43 -22.69 16.89
CA LEU A 17 -38.31 -22.38 15.46
C LEU A 17 -38.67 -20.92 15.13
N VAL A 18 -39.69 -20.37 15.80
CA VAL A 18 -40.07 -18.94 15.66
C VAL A 18 -39.00 -18.05 16.30
N ARG A 19 -38.43 -18.41 17.46
CA ARG A 19 -37.36 -17.62 18.10
C ARG A 19 -36.05 -17.65 17.32
N GLU A 20 -35.72 -18.79 16.71
CA GLU A 20 -34.52 -19.01 15.89
C GLU A 20 -34.65 -18.32 14.52
N SER A 21 -35.82 -18.42 13.88
CA SER A 21 -36.14 -17.69 12.64
C SER A 21 -36.20 -16.17 12.83
N PHE A 22 -36.75 -15.67 13.96
CA PHE A 22 -36.71 -14.23 14.27
C PHE A 22 -35.28 -13.74 14.60
N HIS A 23 -34.41 -14.59 15.14
CA HIS A 23 -33.01 -14.20 15.36
C HIS A 23 -32.25 -14.11 14.04
N GLU A 24 -32.39 -15.10 13.17
CA GLU A 24 -31.85 -15.12 11.80
C GLU A 24 -32.27 -13.87 11.00
N HIS A 25 -33.55 -13.50 11.03
CA HIS A 25 -34.04 -12.32 10.31
C HIS A 25 -33.57 -11.01 10.95
N LYS A 26 -33.55 -10.90 12.29
CA LYS A 26 -33.02 -9.70 12.98
C LYS A 26 -31.51 -9.51 12.75
N PHE A 27 -30.75 -10.60 12.72
CA PHE A 27 -29.34 -10.57 12.34
C PHE A 27 -29.17 -10.20 10.86
N GLY A 28 -30.04 -10.71 9.97
CA GLY A 28 -30.04 -10.36 8.55
C GLY A 28 -30.32 -8.87 8.30
N TYR A 29 -31.38 -8.31 8.91
CA TYR A 29 -31.69 -6.88 8.82
C TYR A 29 -30.59 -6.02 9.48
N GLY A 30 -30.06 -6.44 10.63
CA GLY A 30 -28.94 -5.77 11.28
C GLY A 30 -27.67 -5.76 10.43
N ALA A 31 -27.32 -6.89 9.83
CA ALA A 31 -26.19 -7.00 8.90
C ALA A 31 -26.41 -6.12 7.67
N ALA A 32 -27.61 -6.14 7.06
CA ALA A 32 -27.93 -5.30 5.91
C ALA A 32 -27.77 -3.80 6.21
N VAL A 33 -28.25 -3.34 7.38
CA VAL A 33 -28.07 -1.95 7.82
C VAL A 33 -26.59 -1.63 8.03
N ILE A 34 -25.81 -2.51 8.67
CA ILE A 34 -24.37 -2.32 8.85
C ILE A 34 -23.64 -2.26 7.51
N PHE A 35 -23.99 -3.12 6.54
CA PHE A 35 -23.40 -3.12 5.20
C PHE A 35 -23.74 -1.85 4.42
N LEU A 36 -25.00 -1.37 4.50
CA LEU A 36 -25.39 -0.10 3.89
C LEU A 36 -24.63 1.07 4.52
N LEU A 37 -24.55 1.12 5.85
CA LEU A 37 -23.86 2.20 6.56
C LEU A 37 -22.35 2.17 6.28
N LYS A 38 -21.74 0.98 6.21
CA LYS A 38 -20.36 0.78 5.75
C LYS A 38 -20.16 1.23 4.30
N GLY A 39 -21.11 0.95 3.42
CA GLY A 39 -21.11 1.40 2.03
C GLY A 39 -21.10 2.92 1.91
N VAL A 40 -22.02 3.59 2.62
CA VAL A 40 -22.11 5.06 2.67
C VAL A 40 -20.83 5.65 3.28
N ALA A 41 -20.35 5.11 4.40
CA ALA A 41 -19.12 5.57 5.04
C ALA A 41 -17.90 5.45 4.10
N ASN A 42 -17.78 4.34 3.36
CA ASN A 42 -16.72 4.16 2.37
C ASN A 42 -16.83 5.15 1.22
N PHE A 43 -18.04 5.42 0.72
CA PHE A 43 -18.27 6.39 -0.35
C PHE A 43 -17.88 7.81 0.10
N VAL A 44 -18.36 8.22 1.28
CA VAL A 44 -18.02 9.52 1.88
C VAL A 44 -16.51 9.63 2.08
N GLN A 45 -15.87 8.59 2.64
CA GLN A 45 -14.42 8.55 2.81
C GLN A 45 -13.68 8.71 1.48
N ALA A 46 -14.08 7.98 0.43
CA ALA A 46 -13.44 8.05 -0.88
C ALA A 46 -13.57 9.45 -1.50
N TYR A 47 -14.76 10.08 -1.36
CA TYR A 47 -14.99 11.43 -1.83
C TYR A 47 -14.10 12.46 -1.11
N PHE A 48 -14.07 12.45 0.23
CA PHE A 48 -13.22 13.35 1.00
C PHE A 48 -11.74 13.12 0.73
N MET A 49 -11.31 11.86 0.62
CA MET A 49 -9.92 11.53 0.32
C MET A 49 -9.50 12.06 -1.05
N SER A 50 -10.33 11.88 -2.07
CA SER A 50 -10.07 12.44 -3.41
C SER A 50 -9.96 13.96 -3.38
N ARG A 51 -10.88 14.64 -2.66
CA ARG A 51 -10.86 16.10 -2.53
C ARG A 51 -9.61 16.61 -1.81
N VAL A 52 -9.25 16.01 -0.67
CA VAL A 52 -8.07 16.40 0.12
C VAL A 52 -6.78 16.08 -0.65
N GLY A 53 -6.70 14.91 -1.28
CA GLY A 53 -5.56 14.52 -2.12
C GLY A 53 -5.32 15.53 -3.24
N ASN A 54 -6.37 15.91 -3.98
CA ASN A 54 -6.26 16.91 -5.04
C ASN A 54 -5.85 18.29 -4.50
N ALA A 55 -6.37 18.71 -3.34
CA ALA A 55 -6.01 19.99 -2.73
C ALA A 55 -4.53 20.04 -2.32
N ILE A 56 -4.01 18.97 -1.71
CA ILE A 56 -2.60 18.88 -1.31
C ILE A 56 -1.68 18.90 -2.54
N ILE A 57 -2.06 18.17 -3.60
CA ILE A 57 -1.32 18.18 -4.86
C ILE A 57 -1.24 19.60 -5.44
N ALA A 58 -2.38 20.29 -5.51
CA ALA A 58 -2.43 21.65 -6.04
C ALA A 58 -1.58 22.62 -5.23
N ASP A 59 -1.59 22.52 -3.90
CA ASP A 59 -0.74 23.34 -3.02
C ASP A 59 0.75 23.04 -3.21
N ARG A 60 1.11 21.75 -3.37
CA ARG A 60 2.49 21.34 -3.67
C ARG A 60 2.96 21.83 -5.02
N GLN A 61 2.11 21.74 -6.05
CA GLN A 61 2.40 22.24 -7.39
C GLN A 61 2.64 23.76 -7.39
N ARG A 62 1.82 24.54 -6.68
CA ARG A 62 2.03 25.99 -6.51
C ARG A 62 3.38 26.30 -5.86
N LYS A 63 3.70 25.66 -4.74
CA LYS A 63 4.99 25.84 -4.03
C LYS A 63 6.21 25.46 -4.86
N ILE A 64 6.07 24.49 -5.77
CA ILE A 64 7.14 24.12 -6.70
C ILE A 64 7.27 25.19 -7.80
N TYR A 65 6.14 25.64 -8.36
CA TYR A 65 6.10 26.68 -9.37
C TYR A 65 6.72 28.00 -8.87
N ASP A 66 6.35 28.44 -7.67
CA ASP A 66 6.93 29.63 -7.03
C ASP A 66 8.44 29.50 -6.83
N ARG A 67 8.91 28.30 -6.45
CA ARG A 67 10.35 28.02 -6.29
C ARG A 67 11.11 28.00 -7.61
N ILE A 68 10.48 27.53 -8.68
CA ILE A 68 11.08 27.57 -10.02
C ILE A 68 11.22 29.02 -10.47
N LEU A 69 10.17 29.83 -10.32
CA LEU A 69 10.19 31.27 -10.65
C LEU A 69 11.22 32.07 -9.85
N ALA A 70 11.50 31.66 -8.61
CA ALA A 70 12.50 32.31 -7.77
C ALA A 70 13.95 31.98 -8.14
N GLN A 71 14.20 31.06 -9.09
CA GLN A 71 15.56 30.67 -9.47
C GLN A 71 16.16 31.48 -10.61
N GLY A 72 17.49 31.61 -10.56
CA GLY A 72 18.28 32.32 -11.56
C GLY A 72 18.32 31.61 -12.91
N ILE A 73 18.63 32.37 -13.97
CA ILE A 73 18.68 31.92 -15.37
C ILE A 73 19.65 30.74 -15.58
N GLU A 74 20.71 30.65 -14.78
CA GLU A 74 21.69 29.54 -14.80
C GLU A 74 21.05 28.16 -14.52
N PHE A 75 20.01 28.11 -13.67
CA PHE A 75 19.27 26.87 -13.38
C PHE A 75 18.50 26.36 -14.62
N TYR A 76 18.00 27.27 -15.45
CA TYR A 76 17.26 26.95 -16.68
C TYR A 76 18.16 26.52 -17.83
N HIS A 77 19.43 26.96 -17.84
CA HIS A 77 20.42 26.47 -18.82
C HIS A 77 20.94 25.07 -18.48
N ALA A 78 20.99 24.71 -17.19
CA ALA A 78 21.45 23.40 -16.74
C ALA A 78 20.35 22.32 -16.77
N THR A 79 19.06 22.69 -16.72
CA THR A 79 17.95 21.73 -16.60
C THR A 79 17.00 21.83 -17.79
N SER A 80 16.73 20.70 -18.44
CA SER A 80 15.74 20.63 -19.51
C SER A 80 14.34 21.01 -19.01
N SER A 81 13.65 21.91 -19.72
CA SER A 81 12.27 22.30 -19.41
C SER A 81 11.30 21.11 -19.39
N SER A 82 11.53 20.08 -20.21
CA SER A 82 10.71 18.87 -20.22
C SER A 82 10.93 17.96 -19.00
N ASP A 83 12.12 17.98 -18.38
CA ASP A 83 12.40 17.24 -17.14
C ASP A 83 11.70 17.91 -15.94
N LEU A 84 11.68 19.24 -15.89
CA LEU A 84 10.96 20.00 -14.85
C LEU A 84 9.45 19.71 -14.86
N ILE A 85 8.82 19.73 -16.04
CA ILE A 85 7.39 19.44 -16.21
C ILE A 85 7.06 17.99 -15.82
N THR A 86 7.92 17.05 -16.22
CA THR A 86 7.76 15.62 -15.92
C THR A 86 7.88 15.36 -14.42
N ARG A 87 8.87 15.96 -13.75
CA ARG A 87 9.04 15.86 -12.30
C ARG A 87 7.87 16.48 -11.53
N MET A 88 7.38 17.63 -11.97
CA MET A 88 6.23 18.30 -11.32
C MET A 88 4.96 17.44 -11.39
N THR A 89 4.68 16.83 -12.54
CA THR A 89 3.50 15.98 -12.74
C THR A 89 3.63 14.64 -12.01
N ASN A 90 4.79 13.98 -12.11
CA ASN A 90 5.01 12.67 -11.49
C ASN A 90 5.08 12.74 -9.96
N ASN A 91 5.69 13.78 -9.39
CA ASN A 91 5.79 13.94 -7.93
C ASN A 91 4.43 14.25 -7.30
N ALA A 92 3.59 15.00 -7.99
CA ALA A 92 2.21 15.26 -7.59
C ALA A 92 1.39 13.95 -7.50
N GLN A 93 1.48 13.11 -8.53
CA GLN A 93 0.79 11.82 -8.55
C GLN A 93 1.32 10.88 -7.47
N ALA A 94 2.64 10.82 -7.27
CA ALA A 94 3.26 10.01 -6.22
C ALA A 94 2.82 10.45 -4.81
N ALA A 95 2.73 11.76 -4.55
CA ALA A 95 2.26 12.29 -3.27
C ALA A 95 0.81 11.87 -2.98
N ARG A 96 -0.06 11.85 -4.00
CA ARG A 96 -1.43 11.33 -3.88
C ARG A 96 -1.44 9.87 -3.45
N SER A 97 -0.69 9.03 -4.14
CA SER A 97 -0.64 7.59 -3.87
C SER A 97 -0.12 7.30 -2.46
N VAL A 98 0.86 8.08 -1.98
CA VAL A 98 1.37 7.95 -0.60
C VAL A 98 0.31 8.36 0.42
N LEU A 99 -0.42 9.45 0.18
CA LEU A 99 -1.52 9.87 1.05
C LEU A 99 -2.63 8.81 1.13
N ASP A 100 -3.01 8.25 -0.02
CA ASP A 100 -3.99 7.16 -0.07
C ASP A 100 -3.49 5.93 0.71
N LEU A 101 -2.24 5.53 0.51
CA LEU A 101 -1.65 4.38 1.20
C LEU A 101 -1.57 4.59 2.72
N VAL A 102 -1.07 5.74 3.17
CA VAL A 102 -0.85 6.02 4.59
C VAL A 102 -2.18 6.27 5.31
N VAL A 103 -3.03 7.13 4.77
CA VAL A 103 -4.23 7.59 5.49
C VAL A 103 -5.39 6.62 5.31
N THR A 104 -5.59 6.05 4.11
CA THR A 104 -6.71 5.14 3.88
C THR A 104 -6.37 3.73 4.28
N SER A 105 -5.27 3.16 3.78
CA SER A 105 -4.98 1.75 4.02
C SER A 105 -4.37 1.55 5.40
N TYR A 106 -3.27 2.23 5.70
CA TYR A 106 -2.51 1.95 6.93
C TYR A 106 -3.30 2.26 8.21
N VAL A 107 -3.93 3.44 8.30
CA VAL A 107 -4.76 3.80 9.47
C VAL A 107 -5.97 2.87 9.60
N ARG A 108 -6.69 2.60 8.50
CA ARG A 108 -7.86 1.71 8.52
C ARG A 108 -7.48 0.30 8.95
N ASP A 109 -6.40 -0.25 8.42
CA ASP A 109 -5.95 -1.59 8.74
C ASP A 109 -5.52 -1.69 10.19
N LEU A 110 -4.82 -0.68 10.74
CA LEU A 110 -4.48 -0.62 12.15
C LEU A 110 -5.72 -0.55 13.05
N VAL A 111 -6.67 0.33 12.74
CA VAL A 111 -7.92 0.45 13.53
C VAL A 111 -8.71 -0.85 13.45
N THR A 112 -8.83 -1.44 12.26
CA THR A 112 -9.54 -2.70 12.04
C THR A 112 -8.88 -3.84 12.82
N LEU A 113 -7.55 -3.90 12.81
CA LEU A 113 -6.76 -4.88 13.57
C LEU A 113 -7.00 -4.72 15.07
N ILE A 114 -6.97 -3.49 15.60
CA ILE A 114 -7.25 -3.23 17.03
C ILE A 114 -8.67 -3.68 17.39
N VAL A 115 -9.66 -3.31 16.59
CA VAL A 115 -11.06 -3.70 16.82
C VAL A 115 -11.22 -5.22 16.79
N LEU A 116 -10.62 -5.89 15.81
CA LEU A 116 -10.62 -7.35 15.70
C LEU A 116 -10.00 -8.01 16.95
N VAL A 117 -8.86 -7.50 17.41
CA VAL A 117 -8.19 -8.01 18.61
C VAL A 117 -9.07 -7.81 19.85
N LEU A 118 -9.68 -6.64 20.02
CA LEU A 118 -10.58 -6.36 21.14
C LEU A 118 -11.80 -7.30 21.13
N VAL A 119 -12.43 -7.48 19.97
CA VAL A 119 -13.57 -8.39 19.79
C VAL A 119 -13.16 -9.83 20.09
N MET A 120 -11.97 -10.25 19.65
CA MET A 120 -11.44 -11.59 19.88
C MET A 120 -11.21 -11.87 21.37
N ILE A 121 -10.63 -10.90 22.10
CA ILE A 121 -10.43 -10.99 23.55
C ILE A 121 -11.79 -11.10 24.28
N TRP A 122 -12.78 -10.31 23.84
CA TRP A 122 -14.09 -10.29 24.49
C TRP A 122 -14.89 -11.59 24.27
N GLN A 123 -14.79 -12.21 23.09
CA GLN A 123 -15.45 -13.48 22.82
C GLN A 123 -14.77 -14.65 23.53
N GLN A 124 -13.44 -14.80 23.38
CA GLN A 124 -12.72 -15.99 23.84
C GLN A 124 -11.30 -15.62 24.32
N PRO A 125 -11.13 -15.26 25.61
CA PRO A 125 -9.86 -14.80 26.14
C PRO A 125 -8.75 -15.86 26.11
N ALA A 126 -9.10 -17.15 26.26
CA ALA A 126 -8.14 -18.25 26.25
C ALA A 126 -7.45 -18.45 24.89
N LEU A 127 -8.22 -18.43 23.79
CA LEU A 127 -7.69 -18.52 22.43
C LEU A 127 -6.92 -17.24 22.03
N SER A 128 -7.35 -16.08 22.53
CA SER A 128 -6.65 -14.82 22.31
C SER A 128 -5.24 -14.81 22.89
N LEU A 129 -5.04 -15.38 24.08
CA LEU A 129 -3.73 -15.43 24.73
C LEU A 129 -2.72 -16.22 23.89
N ILE A 130 -3.14 -17.37 23.34
CA ILE A 130 -2.31 -18.21 22.45
C ILE A 130 -1.93 -17.42 21.19
N CYS A 131 -2.90 -16.73 20.58
CA CYS A 131 -2.67 -15.93 19.38
C CYS A 131 -1.71 -14.76 19.64
N PHE A 132 -1.75 -14.16 20.84
CA PHE A 132 -0.80 -13.12 21.26
C PHE A 132 0.63 -13.62 21.44
N VAL A 133 0.84 -14.92 21.69
CA VAL A 133 2.18 -15.51 21.77
C VAL A 133 2.68 -15.90 20.38
N ILE A 134 1.83 -16.52 19.57
CA ILE A 134 2.19 -16.98 18.21
C ILE A 134 2.33 -15.80 17.24
N GLY A 135 1.48 -14.77 17.36
CA GLY A 135 1.44 -13.60 16.49
C GLY A 135 2.79 -12.88 16.37
N PRO A 136 3.45 -12.49 17.47
CA PRO A 136 4.78 -11.89 17.46
C PRO A 136 5.84 -12.78 16.80
N VAL A 137 5.79 -14.09 17.03
CA VAL A 137 6.73 -15.05 16.41
C VAL A 137 6.54 -15.08 14.88
N ALA A 138 5.29 -15.10 14.41
CA ALA A 138 4.97 -15.04 13.00
C ALA A 138 5.41 -13.70 12.38
N ILE A 139 5.11 -12.57 13.03
CA ILE A 139 5.54 -11.23 12.60
C ILE A 139 7.06 -11.16 12.50
N TYR A 140 7.78 -11.71 13.48
CA TYR A 140 9.24 -11.74 13.48
C TYR A 140 9.80 -12.56 12.29
N GLY A 141 9.24 -13.74 12.03
CA GLY A 141 9.61 -14.57 10.88
C GLY A 141 9.40 -13.85 9.55
N VAL A 142 8.21 -13.27 9.35
CA VAL A 142 7.87 -12.49 8.15
C VAL A 142 8.79 -11.28 8.01
N ASN A 143 9.05 -10.54 9.08
CA ASN A 143 9.94 -9.38 9.06
C ASN A 143 11.38 -9.75 8.64
N ARG A 144 11.88 -10.91 9.05
CA ARG A 144 13.21 -11.38 8.65
C ARG A 144 13.28 -11.67 7.16
N ILE A 145 12.26 -12.34 6.62
CA ILE A 145 12.15 -12.62 5.18
C ILE A 145 12.04 -11.30 4.41
N LEU A 146 11.17 -10.41 4.85
CA LEU A 146 10.95 -9.12 4.19
C LEU A 146 12.20 -8.25 4.17
N LYS A 147 12.99 -8.25 5.25
CA LYS A 147 14.30 -7.57 5.30
C LYS A 147 15.26 -8.13 4.25
N ARG A 148 15.34 -9.45 4.09
CA ARG A 148 16.18 -10.09 3.06
C ARG A 148 15.73 -9.71 1.65
N VAL A 149 14.43 -9.80 1.37
CA VAL A 149 13.88 -9.42 0.06
C VAL A 149 14.20 -7.95 -0.26
N ARG A 150 14.00 -7.03 0.70
CA ARG A 150 14.34 -5.62 0.52
C ARG A 150 15.83 -5.38 0.31
N GLN A 151 16.69 -6.15 0.96
CA GLN A 151 18.14 -6.07 0.75
C GLN A 151 18.51 -6.52 -0.66
N ILE A 152 17.96 -7.63 -1.14
CA ILE A 152 18.18 -8.13 -2.51
C ILE A 152 17.73 -7.10 -3.54
N ALA A 153 16.50 -6.60 -3.43
CA ALA A 153 15.98 -5.57 -4.32
C ALA A 153 16.88 -4.31 -4.33
N LYS A 154 17.39 -3.90 -3.15
CA LYS A 154 18.32 -2.76 -3.06
C LYS A 154 19.66 -3.02 -3.74
N MET A 155 20.18 -4.26 -3.70
CA MET A 155 21.39 -4.63 -4.42
C MET A 155 21.13 -4.62 -5.93
N GLU A 156 20.02 -5.19 -6.38
CA GLU A 156 19.60 -5.20 -7.78
C GLU A 156 19.47 -3.77 -8.35
N PHE A 157 18.78 -2.87 -7.63
CA PHE A 157 18.68 -1.46 -8.03
C PHE A 157 20.05 -0.76 -8.10
N ARG A 158 21.01 -1.11 -7.24
CA ARG A 158 22.36 -0.55 -7.28
C ARG A 158 23.12 -1.04 -8.52
N SER A 159 23.08 -2.34 -8.81
CA SER A 159 23.76 -2.92 -9.96
C SER A 159 23.17 -2.39 -11.28
N LEU A 160 21.84 -2.30 -11.39
CA LEU A 160 21.17 -1.63 -12.51
C LEU A 160 21.60 -0.17 -12.64
N GLY A 161 21.69 0.56 -11.52
CA GLY A 161 22.17 1.95 -11.51
C GLY A 161 23.60 2.09 -12.05
N GLN A 162 24.49 1.13 -11.75
CA GLN A 162 25.85 1.12 -12.30
C GLN A 162 25.87 0.86 -13.80
N ILE A 163 25.06 -0.07 -14.30
CA ILE A 163 24.93 -0.33 -15.75
C ILE A 163 24.50 0.95 -16.48
N VAL A 164 23.44 1.59 -15.99
CA VAL A 164 22.94 2.85 -16.57
C VAL A 164 23.99 3.94 -16.51
N HIS A 165 24.74 4.04 -15.41
CA HIS A 165 25.82 5.02 -15.27
C HIS A 165 26.94 4.80 -16.29
N VAL A 166 27.44 3.58 -16.45
CA VAL A 166 28.49 3.25 -17.45
C VAL A 166 27.99 3.50 -18.87
N MET A 167 26.73 3.18 -19.15
CA MET A 167 26.08 3.44 -20.43
C MET A 167 26.03 4.95 -20.72
N GLN A 168 25.65 5.76 -19.73
CA GLN A 168 25.55 7.22 -19.86
C GLN A 168 26.93 7.86 -20.05
N GLU A 169 27.94 7.45 -19.29
CA GLU A 169 29.32 7.91 -19.44
C GLU A 169 29.87 7.59 -20.84
N THR A 170 29.56 6.39 -21.36
CA THR A 170 29.95 5.97 -22.71
C THR A 170 29.22 6.78 -23.78
N ALA A 171 27.92 7.03 -23.63
CA ALA A 171 27.11 7.77 -24.60
C ALA A 171 27.56 9.23 -24.71
N VAL A 172 27.79 9.90 -23.58
CA VAL A 172 28.27 11.29 -23.54
C VAL A 172 29.72 11.39 -24.02
N GLY A 173 30.57 10.45 -23.60
CA GLY A 173 31.99 10.41 -23.91
C GLY A 173 32.37 9.71 -25.21
N VAL A 174 31.41 9.33 -26.07
CA VAL A 174 31.65 8.40 -27.20
C VAL A 174 32.76 8.87 -28.13
N ARG A 175 32.88 10.19 -28.35
CA ARG A 175 33.93 10.79 -29.18
C ARG A 175 35.33 10.58 -28.58
N VAL A 176 35.46 10.72 -27.26
CA VAL A 176 36.72 10.50 -26.51
C VAL A 176 37.06 9.02 -26.50
N VAL A 177 36.07 8.16 -26.27
CA VAL A 177 36.28 6.69 -26.30
C VAL A 177 36.81 6.24 -27.65
N LYS A 178 36.25 6.78 -28.75
CA LYS A 178 36.69 6.49 -30.12
C LYS A 178 38.06 7.08 -30.45
N SER A 179 38.33 8.33 -30.05
CA SER A 179 39.61 9.00 -30.37
C SER A 179 40.81 8.40 -29.65
N PHE A 180 40.62 7.88 -28.43
CA PHE A 180 41.66 7.23 -27.64
C PHE A 180 41.61 5.70 -27.72
N ASN A 181 40.74 5.13 -28.56
CA ASN A 181 40.59 3.69 -28.77
C ASN A 181 40.29 2.90 -27.45
N LEU A 182 39.51 3.49 -26.55
CA LEU A 182 39.22 2.97 -25.19
C LEU A 182 38.05 1.97 -25.14
N GLU A 183 37.60 1.48 -26.29
CA GLU A 183 36.41 0.63 -26.42
C GLU A 183 36.53 -0.67 -25.61
N GLY A 184 37.71 -1.28 -25.61
CA GLY A 184 37.99 -2.49 -24.84
C GLY A 184 37.90 -2.27 -23.33
N ALA A 185 38.41 -1.13 -22.84
CA ALA A 185 38.33 -0.76 -21.43
C ALA A 185 36.87 -0.55 -20.99
N MET A 186 36.08 0.14 -21.81
CA MET A 186 34.68 0.43 -21.50
C MET A 186 33.78 -0.81 -21.61
N ARG A 187 34.05 -1.70 -22.58
CA ARG A 187 33.41 -3.02 -22.66
C ARG A 187 33.69 -3.85 -21.41
N LYS A 188 34.95 -3.90 -20.96
CA LYS A 188 35.32 -4.62 -19.73
C LYS A 188 34.56 -4.08 -18.51
N ARG A 189 34.48 -2.76 -18.38
CA ARG A 189 33.76 -2.08 -17.29
C ARG A 189 32.26 -2.41 -17.30
N MET A 190 31.63 -2.41 -18.47
CA MET A 190 30.24 -2.81 -18.65
C MET A 190 30.03 -4.28 -18.27
N TYR A 191 30.91 -5.18 -18.72
CA TYR A 191 30.79 -6.61 -18.40
C TYR A 191 30.93 -6.88 -16.90
N THR A 192 31.81 -6.16 -16.20
CA THR A 192 31.89 -6.23 -14.73
C THR A 192 30.58 -5.76 -14.08
N ALA A 193 30.01 -4.64 -14.53
CA ALA A 193 28.75 -4.14 -13.99
C ALA A 193 27.56 -5.09 -14.27
N VAL A 194 27.57 -5.81 -15.38
CA VAL A 194 26.56 -6.84 -15.71
C VAL A 194 26.76 -8.10 -14.88
N SER A 195 28.00 -8.57 -14.69
CA SER A 195 28.26 -9.74 -13.83
C SER A 195 27.90 -9.50 -12.36
N ASP A 196 27.90 -8.24 -11.91
CA ASP A 196 27.45 -7.85 -10.57
C ASP A 196 25.91 -7.87 -10.42
N VAL A 197 25.15 -8.07 -11.52
CA VAL A 197 23.70 -8.33 -11.49
C VAL A 197 23.40 -9.83 -11.50
N GLU A 198 24.26 -10.63 -12.14
CA GLU A 198 24.06 -12.09 -12.28
C GLU A 198 24.34 -12.87 -10.98
N ASN A 199 25.08 -12.28 -10.03
CA ASN A 199 25.43 -12.87 -8.73
C ASN A 199 24.56 -12.35 -7.58
#